data_AF-A0A6N9A8M4-F1
#
_entry.id   AF-A0A6N9A8M4-F1
#
_cell.length_a   1.000
_cell.length_b   1.000
_cell.length_c   1.000
_cell.angle_alpha   90.00
_cell.angle_beta   90.00
_cell.angle_gamma   90.00
#
_symmetry.space_group_name_H-M   'P 1'
#
loop_
_entity.id
_entity.type
_entity.pdbx_description
1 polymer ?
#
loop_
_entity_poly.entity_id
_entity_poly.type
_entity_poly.pdbx_seq_one_letter_code
_entity_poly.pdbx_strand_id
1 'polypeptide(L)'
;MSRADEPSDSNEAGESNGRACAMSKGPAPPLTIDVGAIASDAVAQARPDLVTRPTGRAVRAAIEVRISRIARSPSVSLLDFTRVRILDFSCADEVVAKLLVRYMRRDRPREAFFLFRAVGDIHRHAVEEVLGRHGLAAVCDLGGGYELLGSATEEERTAWRTLEHRGRISLSELAAEFGEQGVPVIRGLADRRVAWCGRRGDARALSEIARNP
;
A
#
# COMPACT_ATOMS: atom_id res chain seq x y z
N MET A 1 -13.37 39.59 -69.23
CA MET A 1 -13.67 38.19 -68.87
C MET A 1 -13.45 38.05 -67.37
N SER A 2 -14.51 37.63 -66.64
CA SER A 2 -14.60 36.96 -65.31
C SER A 2 -13.62 37.32 -64.17
N ARG A 3 -13.94 37.23 -62.87
CA ARG A 3 -15.13 37.21 -61.99
C ARG A 3 -14.49 37.10 -60.56
N ALA A 4 -15.19 37.55 -59.53
CA ALA A 4 -14.75 37.56 -58.13
C ALA A 4 -14.52 36.16 -57.50
N ASP A 5 -13.73 36.08 -56.41
CA ASP A 5 -14.16 35.63 -55.06
C ASP A 5 -12.94 35.29 -54.15
N GLU A 6 -12.85 35.97 -52.99
CA GLU A 6 -12.19 35.49 -51.76
C GLU A 6 -13.21 34.61 -50.96
N PRO A 7 -12.86 34.05 -49.79
CA PRO A 7 -11.76 33.15 -49.41
C PRO A 7 -12.33 31.90 -48.69
N SER A 8 -11.51 30.93 -48.24
CA SER A 8 -11.64 30.17 -46.95
C SER A 8 -10.85 28.87 -46.91
N ASP A 9 -10.33 28.59 -45.72
CA ASP A 9 -10.02 27.30 -45.09
C ASP A 9 -9.14 26.29 -45.85
N SER A 10 -7.97 25.99 -45.29
CA SER A 10 -7.91 24.91 -44.30
C SER A 10 -6.56 24.86 -43.57
N ASN A 11 -6.71 24.64 -42.27
CA ASN A 11 -5.73 24.59 -41.20
C ASN A 11 -5.18 23.15 -41.09
N GLU A 12 -3.91 22.90 -41.44
CA GLU A 12 -3.22 21.64 -41.09
C GLU A 12 -2.41 21.84 -39.81
N ALA A 13 -3.14 21.84 -38.69
CA ALA A 13 -2.57 21.58 -37.36
C ALA A 13 -2.41 20.05 -37.20
N GLY A 14 -1.22 19.55 -37.54
CA GLY A 14 -0.82 18.16 -37.30
C GLY A 14 -0.60 17.89 -35.81
N GLU A 15 -1.68 17.45 -35.16
CA GLU A 15 -1.72 16.49 -34.05
C GLU A 15 -0.65 16.66 -32.96
N SER A 16 -0.92 17.57 -32.04
CA SER A 16 -0.51 17.42 -30.65
C SER A 16 -0.97 16.06 -30.16
N ASN A 17 -0.04 15.12 -30.03
CA ASN A 17 -0.29 13.81 -29.44
C ASN A 17 -0.68 14.02 -27.97
N GLY A 18 -1.98 14.21 -27.75
CA GLY A 18 -2.61 14.26 -26.46
C GLY A 18 -2.32 12.95 -25.78
N ARG A 19 -1.34 12.96 -24.88
CA ARG A 19 -1.32 12.05 -23.75
C ARG A 19 -2.67 12.22 -23.07
N ALA A 20 -3.63 11.39 -23.45
CA ALA A 20 -4.81 11.11 -22.68
C ALA A 20 -4.28 10.76 -21.29
N CYS A 21 -4.36 11.76 -20.41
CA CYS A 21 -3.96 11.69 -19.04
C CYS A 21 -4.84 10.60 -18.45
N ALA A 22 -4.32 9.37 -18.41
CA ALA A 22 -5.05 8.22 -17.93
C ALA A 22 -5.59 8.58 -16.56
N MET A 23 -6.92 8.74 -16.49
CA MET A 23 -7.66 8.93 -15.24
C MET A 23 -7.08 7.92 -14.27
N SER A 24 -6.40 8.37 -13.20
CA SER A 24 -5.68 7.45 -12.34
C SER A 24 -6.69 6.53 -11.67
N LYS A 25 -6.87 5.37 -12.27
CA LYS A 25 -7.64 4.26 -11.72
C LYS A 25 -7.05 3.98 -10.34
N GLY A 26 -7.90 3.66 -9.36
CA GLY A 26 -7.45 3.25 -8.03
C GLY A 26 -6.45 2.09 -8.11
N PRO A 27 -5.84 1.68 -6.99
CA PRO A 27 -4.89 0.59 -7.02
C PRO A 27 -5.49 -0.66 -7.65
N ALA A 28 -4.66 -1.38 -8.40
CA ALA A 28 -5.06 -2.63 -9.05
C ALA A 28 -5.48 -3.69 -8.01
N PRO A 29 -6.18 -4.77 -8.44
CA PRO A 29 -6.54 -5.89 -7.58
C PRO A 29 -5.41 -6.33 -6.66
N PRO A 30 -5.73 -6.70 -5.41
CA PRO A 30 -4.69 -7.04 -4.46
C PRO A 30 -3.88 -8.25 -4.92
N LEU A 31 -2.56 -8.14 -4.82
CA LEU A 31 -1.65 -9.27 -4.98
C LEU A 31 -1.52 -9.99 -3.63
N THR A 32 -2.09 -11.18 -3.51
CA THR A 32 -1.86 -12.02 -2.33
C THR A 32 -0.50 -12.70 -2.42
N ILE A 33 0.27 -12.59 -1.34
CA ILE A 33 1.60 -13.15 -1.18
C ILE A 33 1.59 -14.02 0.08
N ASP A 34 1.68 -15.33 -0.11
CA ASP A 34 1.84 -16.29 0.99
C ASP A 34 3.29 -16.23 1.52
N VAL A 35 3.45 -15.62 2.70
CA VAL A 35 4.76 -15.43 3.33
C VAL A 35 5.34 -16.77 3.78
N GLY A 36 4.50 -17.70 4.22
CA GLY A 36 4.93 -19.04 4.64
C GLY A 36 5.46 -19.88 3.49
N ALA A 37 4.84 -19.80 2.31
CA ALA A 37 5.34 -20.44 1.09
C ALA A 37 6.71 -19.87 0.68
N ILE A 38 6.85 -18.54 0.63
CA ILE A 38 8.12 -17.88 0.32
C ILE A 38 9.20 -18.22 1.35
N ALA A 39 8.85 -18.24 2.64
CA ALA A 39 9.77 -18.62 3.69
C ALA A 39 10.21 -20.07 3.56
N SER A 40 9.27 -20.98 3.23
CA SER A 40 9.59 -22.39 3.01
C SER A 40 10.53 -22.58 1.82
N ASP A 41 10.31 -21.87 0.72
CA ASP A 41 11.21 -21.89 -0.45
C ASP A 41 12.59 -21.32 -0.11
N ALA A 42 12.63 -20.21 0.64
CA ALA A 42 13.87 -19.58 1.07
C ALA A 42 14.69 -20.48 2.02
N VAL A 43 14.01 -21.21 2.91
CA VAL A 43 14.62 -22.21 3.80
C VAL A 43 14.98 -23.49 3.04
N ALA A 44 14.22 -23.94 2.04
CA ALA A 44 14.65 -25.07 1.22
C ALA A 44 15.99 -24.77 0.50
N GLN A 45 16.25 -23.49 0.23
CA GLN A 45 17.49 -23.01 -0.39
C GLN A 45 18.60 -22.64 0.63
N ALA A 46 18.30 -22.60 1.95
CA ALA A 46 19.23 -22.21 3.01
C ALA A 46 19.20 -23.21 4.18
N ARG A 47 20.36 -23.65 4.69
CA ARG A 47 20.45 -24.75 5.70
C ARG A 47 19.33 -24.76 6.77
N PRO A 48 18.83 -25.96 7.17
CA PRO A 48 17.41 -26.18 7.52
C PRO A 48 16.96 -25.66 8.90
N ASP A 49 17.87 -25.21 9.77
CA ASP A 49 17.59 -25.28 11.21
C ASP A 49 17.39 -23.93 11.92
N LEU A 50 17.33 -22.80 11.20
CA LEU A 50 17.09 -21.52 11.86
C LEU A 50 16.49 -20.45 10.94
N VAL A 51 15.23 -20.07 11.21
CA VAL A 51 14.63 -18.84 10.68
C VAL A 51 15.34 -17.67 11.36
N THR A 52 16.23 -17.03 10.60
CA THR A 52 17.11 -15.97 11.10
C THR A 52 17.03 -14.76 10.18
N ARG A 53 17.74 -13.68 10.53
CA ARG A 53 17.90 -12.49 9.70
C ARG A 53 18.24 -12.79 8.22
N PRO A 54 19.13 -13.75 7.87
CA PRO A 54 19.29 -14.25 6.50
C PRO A 54 17.99 -14.72 5.82
N THR A 55 17.19 -15.54 6.49
CA THR A 55 15.89 -16.01 5.99
C THR A 55 14.95 -14.84 5.77
N GLY A 56 14.83 -13.93 6.75
CA GLY A 56 14.02 -12.72 6.62
C GLY A 56 14.44 -11.86 5.43
N ARG A 57 15.75 -11.70 5.18
CA ARG A 57 16.25 -11.00 3.99
C ARG A 57 15.85 -11.69 2.69
N ALA A 58 15.96 -13.02 2.62
CA ALA A 58 15.59 -13.79 1.44
C ALA A 58 14.08 -13.68 1.16
N VAL A 59 13.25 -13.78 2.20
CA VAL A 59 11.80 -13.59 2.11
C VAL A 59 11.48 -12.19 1.60
N ARG A 60 12.07 -11.14 2.20
CA ARG A 60 11.88 -9.76 1.74
C ARG A 60 12.27 -9.60 0.26
N ALA A 61 13.43 -10.11 -0.14
CA ALA A 61 13.90 -10.02 -1.52
C ALA A 61 12.93 -10.72 -2.50
N ALA A 62 12.40 -11.89 -2.13
CA ALA A 62 11.42 -12.60 -2.94
C ALA A 62 10.09 -11.83 -3.06
N ILE A 63 9.61 -11.22 -1.98
CA ILE A 63 8.44 -10.33 -1.98
C ILE A 63 8.68 -9.14 -2.92
N GLU A 64 9.82 -8.46 -2.80
CA GLU A 64 10.19 -7.32 -3.64
C GLU A 64 10.24 -7.72 -5.13
N VAL A 65 10.82 -8.88 -5.46
CA VAL A 65 10.85 -9.42 -6.82
C VAL A 65 9.44 -9.70 -7.34
N ARG A 66 8.57 -10.33 -6.54
CA ARG A 66 7.18 -10.62 -6.93
C ARG A 66 6.41 -9.33 -7.25
N ILE A 67 6.51 -8.32 -6.38
CA ILE A 67 5.88 -7.00 -6.59
C ILE A 67 6.45 -6.34 -7.86
N SER A 68 7.77 -6.37 -8.03
CA SER A 68 8.41 -5.73 -9.20
C SER A 68 7.97 -6.34 -10.53
N ARG A 69 7.71 -7.65 -10.57
CA ARG A 69 7.41 -8.39 -11.81
C ARG A 69 5.93 -8.41 -12.17
N ILE A 70 5.05 -8.48 -11.17
CA ILE A 70 3.64 -8.86 -11.38
C ILE A 70 2.67 -7.75 -11.01
N ALA A 71 3.00 -6.93 -10.03
CA ALA A 71 2.07 -5.92 -9.55
C ALA A 71 1.94 -4.76 -10.54
N ARG A 72 0.70 -4.41 -10.88
CA ARG A 72 0.38 -3.14 -11.54
C ARG A 72 0.54 -2.00 -10.54
N SER A 73 0.95 -0.83 -11.01
CA SER A 73 1.22 0.33 -10.15
C SER A 73 0.08 1.36 -10.25
N PRO A 74 -0.54 1.82 -9.16
CA PRO A 74 -0.33 1.39 -7.77
C PRO A 74 -0.94 0.02 -7.46
N SER A 75 -0.35 -0.74 -6.52
CA SER A 75 -0.87 -2.04 -6.06
C SER A 75 -1.08 -2.08 -4.55
N VAL A 76 -2.10 -2.80 -4.10
CA VAL A 76 -2.17 -3.31 -2.73
C VAL A 76 -1.64 -4.75 -2.72
N SER A 77 -0.75 -5.08 -1.80
CA SER A 77 -0.24 -6.45 -1.60
C SER A 77 -0.66 -6.95 -0.23
N LEU A 78 -1.31 -8.12 -0.21
CA LEU A 78 -1.71 -8.80 1.02
C LEU A 78 -0.62 -9.82 1.38
N LEU A 79 0.12 -9.56 2.44
CA LEU A 79 1.13 -10.46 3.00
C LEU A 79 0.45 -11.38 4.01
N ASP A 80 0.29 -12.64 3.63
CA ASP A 80 -0.44 -13.64 4.43
C ASP A 80 0.52 -14.46 5.29
N PHE A 81 0.38 -14.33 6.62
CA PHE A 81 1.19 -15.03 7.63
C PHE A 81 0.52 -16.32 8.13
N THR A 82 -0.60 -16.76 7.54
CA THR A 82 -1.36 -17.95 8.01
C THR A 82 -0.49 -19.20 8.14
N ARG A 83 0.49 -19.38 7.24
CA ARG A 83 1.43 -20.52 7.26
C ARG A 83 2.74 -20.27 8.01
N VAL A 84 2.92 -19.07 8.56
CA VAL A 84 4.08 -18.74 9.39
C VAL A 84 3.79 -19.23 10.80
N ARG A 85 4.61 -20.14 11.34
CA ARG A 85 4.42 -20.69 12.69
C ARG A 85 5.13 -19.89 13.78
N ILE A 86 6.29 -19.32 13.43
CA ILE A 86 7.14 -18.56 14.34
C ILE A 86 7.69 -17.38 13.53
N LEU A 87 7.60 -16.18 14.10
CA LEU A 87 8.19 -14.97 13.57
C LEU A 87 9.05 -14.33 14.66
N ASP A 88 10.36 -14.41 14.53
CA ASP A 88 11.29 -13.77 15.45
C ASP A 88 11.44 -12.27 15.12
N PHE A 89 11.99 -11.49 16.05
CA PHE A 89 12.23 -10.07 15.83
C PHE A 89 13.09 -9.80 14.59
N SER A 90 14.07 -10.66 14.29
CA SER A 90 14.98 -10.42 13.18
C SER A 90 14.31 -10.64 11.82
N CYS A 91 13.43 -11.63 11.69
CA CYS A 91 12.62 -11.83 10.50
C CYS A 91 11.52 -10.76 10.38
N ALA A 92 10.88 -10.38 11.49
CA ALA A 92 9.91 -9.27 11.51
C ALA A 92 10.56 -7.94 11.04
N ASP A 93 11.77 -7.64 11.51
CA ASP A 93 12.53 -6.45 11.09
C ASP A 93 12.80 -6.44 9.58
N GLU A 94 13.08 -7.60 8.98
CA GLU A 94 13.31 -7.70 7.53
C GLU A 94 12.00 -7.67 6.73
N VAL A 95 11.04 -8.54 7.05
CA VAL A 95 9.83 -8.80 6.24
C VAL A 95 8.76 -7.74 6.44
N VAL A 96 8.68 -7.13 7.62
CA VAL A 96 7.73 -6.06 7.94
C VAL A 96 8.41 -4.71 7.83
N ALA A 97 9.30 -4.39 8.77
CA ALA A 97 9.76 -3.01 8.94
C ALA A 97 10.60 -2.53 7.74
N LYS A 98 11.67 -3.25 7.39
CA LYS A 98 12.54 -2.86 6.27
C LYS A 98 11.85 -2.90 4.92
N LEU A 99 10.89 -3.80 4.74
CA LEU A 99 10.03 -3.80 3.56
C LEU A 99 9.24 -2.50 3.47
N LEU A 100 8.51 -2.12 4.53
CA LEU A 100 7.77 -0.86 4.57
C LEU A 100 8.69 0.34 4.36
N VAL A 101 9.84 0.39 5.04
CA VAL A 101 10.86 1.45 4.85
C VAL A 101 11.29 1.56 3.39
N ARG A 102 11.56 0.42 2.71
CA ARG A 102 11.96 0.42 1.29
C ARG A 102 10.92 1.09 0.40
N TYR A 103 9.63 0.87 0.69
CA TYR A 103 8.51 1.40 -0.09
C TYR A 103 7.98 2.76 0.40
N MET A 104 8.39 3.24 1.58
CA MET A 104 8.14 4.61 2.00
C MET A 104 9.07 5.62 1.34
N ARG A 105 10.28 5.20 0.94
CA ARG A 105 11.23 6.07 0.26
C ARG A 105 10.70 6.60 -1.07
N ARG A 106 11.20 7.76 -1.49
CA ARG A 106 10.85 8.39 -2.78
C ARG A 106 11.37 7.57 -3.99
N ASP A 107 12.49 6.88 -3.83
CA ASP A 107 13.16 6.04 -4.84
C ASP A 107 12.76 4.55 -4.79
N ARG A 108 11.72 4.20 -4.02
CA ARG A 108 10.58 3.55 -4.64
C ARG A 108 10.73 2.62 -5.85
N PRO A 109 10.78 1.28 -5.77
CA PRO A 109 10.72 0.49 -7.01
C PRO A 109 9.36 0.66 -7.71
N ARG A 110 8.28 0.71 -6.92
CA ARG A 110 6.89 0.86 -7.38
C ARG A 110 6.02 1.54 -6.32
N GLU A 111 4.87 2.07 -6.74
CA GLU A 111 3.79 2.45 -5.82
C GLU A 111 3.12 1.17 -5.29
N ALA A 112 3.49 0.74 -4.08
CA ALA A 112 2.89 -0.42 -3.42
C ALA A 112 2.43 -0.09 -2.00
N PHE A 113 1.31 -0.67 -1.62
CA PHE A 113 0.70 -0.63 -0.28
C PHE A 113 0.65 -2.06 0.26
N PHE A 114 0.69 -2.21 1.58
CA PHE A 114 0.79 -3.52 2.21
C PHE A 114 -0.32 -3.71 3.26
N LEU A 115 -0.97 -4.86 3.19
CA LEU A 115 -1.87 -5.38 4.20
C LEU A 115 -1.25 -6.64 4.78
N PHE A 116 -1.28 -6.80 6.09
CA PHE A 116 -0.78 -7.98 6.77
C PHE A 116 -1.97 -8.83 7.20
N ARG A 117 -2.03 -10.11 6.82
CA ARG A 117 -3.11 -11.02 7.25
C ARG A 117 -2.56 -12.06 8.20
N ALA A 118 -3.39 -12.47 9.16
CA ALA A 118 -3.09 -13.53 10.11
C ALA A 118 -1.83 -13.27 10.95
N VAL A 119 -1.61 -12.00 11.31
CA VAL A 119 -0.66 -11.63 12.37
C VAL A 119 -1.35 -11.94 13.72
N GLY A 120 -1.36 -13.22 14.08
CA GLY A 120 -1.91 -13.68 15.36
C GLY A 120 -1.04 -13.28 16.55
N ASP A 121 -1.51 -13.58 17.76
CA ASP A 121 -0.88 -13.16 19.03
C ASP A 121 0.61 -13.51 19.13
N ILE A 122 0.99 -14.68 18.60
CA ILE A 122 2.38 -15.16 18.58
C ILE A 122 3.28 -14.23 17.74
N HIS A 123 2.77 -13.66 16.65
CA HIS A 123 3.52 -12.75 15.77
C HIS A 123 3.39 -11.30 16.19
N ARG A 124 2.26 -10.93 16.80
CA ARG A 124 1.87 -9.55 17.08
C ARG A 124 2.95 -8.79 17.85
N HIS A 125 3.49 -9.37 18.92
CA HIS A 125 4.49 -8.68 19.73
C HIS A 125 5.75 -8.33 18.92
N ALA A 126 6.24 -9.27 18.10
CA ALA A 126 7.39 -9.03 17.23
C ALA A 126 7.10 -7.96 16.17
N VAL A 127 5.90 -7.96 15.59
CA VAL A 127 5.47 -6.99 14.58
C VAL A 127 5.30 -5.58 15.18
N GLU A 128 4.63 -5.45 16.32
CA GLU A 128 4.41 -4.17 17.00
C GLU A 128 5.73 -3.53 17.41
N GLU A 129 6.64 -4.30 17.99
CA GLU A 129 7.96 -3.81 18.41
C GLU A 129 8.77 -3.26 17.22
N VAL A 130 8.83 -4.00 16.10
CA VAL A 130 9.61 -3.54 14.94
C VAL A 130 8.94 -2.34 14.28
N LEU A 131 7.61 -2.28 14.21
CA LEU A 131 6.92 -1.10 13.70
C LEU A 131 7.19 0.12 14.59
N GLY A 132 7.09 -0.05 15.92
CA GLY A 132 7.37 0.98 16.91
C GLY A 132 8.79 1.52 16.81
N ARG A 133 9.78 0.62 16.74
CA ARG A 133 11.20 0.98 16.61
C ARG A 133 11.51 1.83 15.38
N HIS A 134 10.81 1.58 14.28
CA HIS A 134 11.00 2.31 13.02
C HIS A 134 10.02 3.47 12.84
N GLY A 135 9.14 3.73 13.82
CA GLY A 135 8.12 4.77 13.73
C GLY A 135 7.10 4.54 12.62
N LEU A 136 6.84 3.27 12.27
CA LEU A 136 5.99 2.84 11.16
C LEU A 136 4.59 2.45 11.63
N ALA A 137 3.63 2.47 10.72
CA ALA A 137 2.30 1.91 10.92
C ALA A 137 2.02 0.88 9.83
N ALA A 138 1.18 -0.11 10.14
CA ALA A 138 0.76 -1.14 9.20
C ALA A 138 -0.71 -1.49 9.41
N VAL A 139 -1.41 -1.79 8.32
CA VAL A 139 -2.80 -2.27 8.41
C VAL A 139 -2.81 -3.80 8.45
N CYS A 140 -3.50 -4.36 9.44
CA CYS A 140 -3.64 -5.80 9.64
C CYS A 140 -5.09 -6.26 9.45
N ASP A 141 -5.28 -7.35 8.70
CA ASP A 141 -6.53 -8.09 8.53
C ASP A 141 -6.64 -9.16 9.63
N LEU A 142 -7.64 -9.03 10.49
CA LEU A 142 -7.95 -9.93 11.61
C LEU A 142 -8.95 -11.03 11.24
N GLY A 143 -9.38 -11.12 9.98
CA GLY A 143 -10.37 -12.09 9.50
C GLY A 143 -11.83 -11.68 9.73
N GLY A 144 -12.09 -10.68 10.58
CA GLY A 144 -13.42 -10.08 10.81
C GLY A 144 -13.42 -8.55 10.76
N GLY A 145 -12.27 -7.94 10.51
CA GLY A 145 -12.06 -6.50 10.50
C GLY A 145 -10.59 -6.17 10.29
N TYR A 146 -10.28 -4.89 10.22
CA TYR A 146 -8.92 -4.41 10.06
C TYR A 146 -8.51 -3.58 11.27
N GLU A 147 -7.22 -3.59 11.60
CA GLU A 147 -6.64 -2.72 12.61
C GLU A 147 -5.35 -2.05 12.13
N LEU A 148 -4.97 -0.99 12.83
CA LEU A 148 -3.72 -0.29 12.61
C LEU A 148 -2.70 -0.68 13.69
N LEU A 149 -1.63 -1.35 13.29
CA LEU A 149 -0.48 -1.71 14.13
C LEU A 149 0.59 -0.62 14.07
N GLY A 150 1.45 -0.57 15.09
CA GLY A 150 2.64 0.26 15.13
C GLY A 150 2.43 1.66 15.68
N SER A 151 3.29 2.60 15.29
CA SER A 151 3.21 4.00 15.73
C SER A 151 2.13 4.75 14.98
N ALA A 152 1.10 5.19 15.69
CA ALA A 152 0.11 6.15 15.22
C ALA A 152 -0.47 6.90 16.42
N THR A 153 -0.68 8.20 16.27
CA THR A 153 -1.38 9.03 17.26
C THR A 153 -2.83 8.61 17.42
N GLU A 154 -3.48 8.96 18.52
CA GLU A 154 -4.90 8.60 18.72
C GLU A 154 -5.82 9.28 17.69
N GLU A 155 -5.44 10.47 17.24
CA GLU A 155 -6.11 11.20 16.16
C GLU A 155 -6.00 10.44 14.83
N GLU A 156 -4.81 9.99 14.46
CA GLU A 156 -4.58 9.14 13.28
C GLU A 156 -5.36 7.83 13.38
N ARG A 157 -5.37 7.18 14.54
CA ARG A 157 -6.12 5.93 14.77
C ARG A 157 -7.62 6.13 14.62
N THR A 158 -8.14 7.22 15.16
CA THR A 158 -9.57 7.55 15.07
C THR A 158 -9.97 7.84 13.63
N ALA A 159 -9.22 8.70 12.95
CA ALA A 159 -9.47 9.03 11.54
C ALA A 159 -9.35 7.79 10.64
N TRP A 160 -8.35 6.93 10.90
CA TRP A 160 -8.18 5.67 10.18
C TRP A 160 -9.35 4.70 10.42
N ARG A 161 -9.82 4.54 11.66
CA ARG A 161 -10.98 3.68 11.99
C ARG A 161 -12.26 4.15 11.30
N THR A 162 -12.50 5.45 11.25
CA THR A 162 -13.64 6.01 10.52
C THR A 162 -13.51 5.77 9.02
N LEU A 163 -12.34 6.01 8.44
CA LEU A 163 -12.07 5.72 7.04
C LEU A 163 -12.29 4.24 6.72
N GLU A 164 -11.81 3.33 7.57
CA GLU A 164 -11.99 1.88 7.44
C GLU A 164 -13.48 1.51 7.47
N HIS A 165 -14.24 2.07 8.41
CA HIS A 165 -15.67 1.80 8.53
C HIS A 165 -16.49 2.31 7.32
N ARG A 166 -16.13 3.48 6.78
CA ARG A 166 -16.78 4.08 5.61
C ARG A 166 -16.30 3.48 4.29
N GLY A 167 -15.10 2.91 4.26
CA GLY A 167 -14.40 2.44 3.07
C GLY A 167 -13.83 3.57 2.19
N ARG A 168 -14.61 4.62 1.93
CA ARG A 168 -14.22 5.82 1.18
C ARG A 168 -14.84 7.07 1.79
N ILE A 169 -14.09 8.16 1.79
CA ILE A 169 -14.54 9.48 2.24
C ILE A 169 -13.92 10.59 1.36
N SER A 170 -14.69 11.62 1.02
CA SER A 170 -14.20 12.80 0.31
C SER A 170 -13.53 13.81 1.26
N LEU A 171 -12.71 14.72 0.73
CA LEU A 171 -12.13 15.82 1.52
C LEU A 171 -13.18 16.72 2.18
N SER A 172 -14.34 16.93 1.53
CA SER A 172 -15.44 17.71 2.09
C SER A 172 -16.10 17.01 3.28
N GLU A 173 -16.30 15.69 3.19
CA GLU A 173 -16.83 14.89 4.29
C GLU A 173 -15.83 14.82 5.45
N LEU A 174 -14.54 14.70 5.14
CA LEU A 174 -13.47 14.76 6.16
C LEU A 174 -13.45 16.08 6.91
N ALA A 175 -13.54 17.20 6.19
CA ALA A 175 -13.58 18.52 6.82
C ALA A 175 -14.83 18.70 7.69
N ALA A 176 -15.96 18.14 7.28
CA ALA A 176 -17.20 18.18 8.08
C ALA A 176 -17.13 17.31 9.34
N GLU A 177 -16.50 16.14 9.27
CA GLU A 177 -16.47 15.17 10.36
C GLU A 177 -15.34 15.43 11.37
N PHE A 178 -14.17 15.86 10.89
CA PHE A 178 -12.96 16.04 11.70
C PHE A 178 -12.48 17.49 11.79
N GLY A 179 -13.23 18.43 11.21
CA GLY A 179 -12.80 19.82 11.05
C GLY A 179 -11.64 19.96 10.06
N GLU A 180 -11.07 21.17 9.99
CA GLU A 180 -9.96 21.49 9.07
C GLU A 180 -8.71 20.62 9.29
N GLN A 181 -8.54 20.04 10.49
CA GLN A 181 -7.41 19.18 10.84
C GLN A 181 -7.54 17.75 10.31
N GLY A 182 -8.73 17.30 9.92
CA GLY A 182 -8.94 15.95 9.37
C GLY A 182 -8.19 15.68 8.08
N VAL A 183 -8.11 16.67 7.20
CA VAL A 183 -7.44 16.54 5.91
C VAL A 183 -5.93 16.31 6.08
N PRO A 184 -5.20 17.10 6.89
CA PRO A 184 -3.81 16.79 7.25
C PRO A 184 -3.61 15.40 7.84
N VAL A 185 -4.49 14.96 8.76
CA VAL A 185 -4.37 13.63 9.41
C VAL A 185 -4.48 12.50 8.37
N ILE A 186 -5.48 12.56 7.50
CA ILE A 186 -5.65 11.56 6.42
C ILE A 186 -4.49 11.60 5.43
N ARG A 187 -3.94 12.77 5.11
CA ARG A 187 -2.73 12.88 4.28
C ARG A 187 -1.53 12.24 4.96
N GLY A 188 -1.37 12.42 6.28
CA GLY A 188 -0.36 11.73 7.07
C GLY A 188 -0.49 10.21 6.98
N LEU A 189 -1.71 9.67 7.10
CA LEU A 189 -1.98 8.24 6.90
C LEU A 189 -1.64 7.76 5.47
N ALA A 190 -1.89 8.58 4.46
CA ALA A 190 -1.54 8.28 3.08
C ALA A 190 -0.01 8.31 2.84
N ASP A 191 0.70 9.27 3.43
CA ASP A 191 2.17 9.35 3.38
C ASP A 191 2.83 8.16 4.10
N ARG A 192 2.20 7.69 5.18
CA ARG A 192 2.54 6.45 5.90
C ARG A 192 2.08 5.18 5.17
N ARG A 193 1.41 5.32 4.02
CA ARG A 193 0.92 4.22 3.17
C ARG A 193 -0.05 3.26 3.86
N VAL A 194 -0.80 3.74 4.85
CA VAL A 194 -1.86 2.99 5.56
C VAL A 194 -3.28 3.41 5.14
N ALA A 195 -3.36 4.39 4.24
CA ALA A 195 -4.55 4.78 3.49
C ALA A 195 -4.13 5.16 2.07
N TRP A 196 -5.08 5.18 1.14
CA TRP A 196 -4.87 5.74 -0.19
C TRP A 196 -5.58 7.08 -0.30
N CYS A 197 -4.88 8.10 -0.80
CA CYS A 197 -5.49 9.39 -1.13
C CYS A 197 -5.38 9.60 -2.65
N GLY A 198 -6.52 9.67 -3.31
CA GLY A 198 -6.62 9.93 -4.73
C GLY A 198 -6.32 11.38 -5.07
N ARG A 199 -5.93 11.62 -6.32
CA ARG A 199 -5.78 12.98 -6.87
C ARG A 199 -7.09 13.76 -6.93
N ARG A 200 -8.24 13.08 -6.87
CA ARG A 200 -9.58 13.67 -6.86
C ARG A 200 -10.03 14.14 -5.47
N GLY A 201 -9.19 13.99 -4.44
CA GLY A 201 -9.56 14.36 -3.08
C GLY A 201 -10.50 13.36 -2.41
N ASP A 202 -10.39 12.08 -2.76
CA ASP A 202 -11.02 10.98 -2.06
C ASP A 202 -9.97 10.16 -1.32
N ALA A 203 -10.24 9.85 -0.05
CA ALA A 203 -9.46 8.92 0.73
C ALA A 203 -10.18 7.56 0.75
N ARG A 204 -9.42 6.48 0.60
CA ARG A 204 -9.91 5.10 0.60
C ARG A 204 -9.12 4.28 1.60
N ALA A 205 -9.84 3.44 2.33
CA ALA A 205 -9.23 2.41 3.16
C ALA A 205 -8.55 1.36 2.28
N LEU A 206 -7.40 0.85 2.73
CA LEU A 206 -6.68 -0.20 1.98
C LEU A 206 -7.50 -1.49 1.86
N SER A 207 -8.30 -1.79 2.88
CA SER A 207 -9.22 -2.92 2.91
C SER A 207 -10.31 -2.84 1.84
N GLU A 208 -10.82 -1.64 1.54
CA GLU A 208 -11.85 -1.40 0.54
C GLU A 208 -11.25 -1.64 -0.85
N ILE A 209 -10.04 -1.15 -1.08
CA ILE A 209 -9.29 -1.41 -2.32
C ILE A 209 -8.99 -2.90 -2.49
N ALA A 210 -8.64 -3.60 -1.40
CA ALA A 210 -8.39 -5.03 -1.44
C ALA A 210 -9.67 -5.86 -1.68
N ARG A 211 -10.83 -5.40 -1.20
CA ARG A 211 -12.11 -6.10 -1.39
C ARG A 211 -12.73 -5.83 -2.76
N ASN A 212 -12.49 -4.67 -3.34
CA ASN A 212 -13.19 -4.20 -4.55
C ASN A 212 -12.18 -3.77 -5.64
N PRO A 213 -11.60 -4.73 -6.37
CA PRO A 213 -10.49 -4.53 -7.31
C PRO A 213 -10.84 -3.78 -8.61
#